data_AF-A0A225WCT9-F1
#
_entry.id   AF-A0A225WCT9-F1
#
_cell.length_a   1.000
_cell.length_b   1.000
_cell.length_c   1.000
_cell.angle_alpha   90.00
_cell.angle_beta   90.00
_cell.angle_gamma   90.00
#
_symmetry.space_group_name_H-M   'P 1'
#
loop_
_entity.id
_entity.type
_entity.pdbx_description
1 polymer ?
#
loop_
_entity_poly.entity_id
_entity_poly.type
_entity_poly.pdbx_seq_one_letter_code
_entity_poly.pdbx_strand_id
1 'polypeptide(L)'
;MAALMKKQRSEFAHLLAKKEPPQPQHDAELAKLKTFAKNVPQLYAEITHRKSVPQASKSGTCTAPTGQPVPDRTTPKIKGVMCRKFGGQELRAGFEDFILEYEQAIATEALLHQSRWTYQIKASVLVNFLEDKVARFFHSNVSQRRIKKSDFSCDDFMTKLWVEFGCKLNQVQLNMRLTCHKHPKDSWSEYLDYLKYVNRQMADDHSLLLVETFCSNACPELSSTLTPRVDRSNTNYLLEADRILSLLPKTRACK
;
A
#
# COMPACT_ATOMS: atom_id res chain seq x y z
N MET A 1 -25.76 -42.95 21.56
CA MET A 1 -25.12 -41.63 21.35
C MET A 1 -23.67 -41.54 21.83
N ALA A 2 -23.28 -42.13 22.97
CA ALA A 2 -21.91 -42.01 23.51
C ALA A 2 -20.80 -42.60 22.61
N ALA A 3 -21.06 -43.69 21.89
CA ALA A 3 -20.09 -44.32 21.00
C ALA A 3 -19.75 -43.49 19.75
N LEU A 4 -20.75 -42.77 19.21
CA LEU A 4 -20.58 -41.92 18.02
C LEU A 4 -19.73 -40.69 18.34
N MET A 5 -19.95 -40.08 19.50
CA MET A 5 -19.17 -38.94 19.99
C MET A 5 -17.71 -39.33 20.30
N LYS A 6 -17.47 -40.56 20.75
CA LYS A 6 -16.11 -41.07 21.00
C LYS A 6 -15.34 -41.30 19.70
N LYS A 7 -16.02 -41.79 18.65
CA LYS A 7 -15.45 -41.97 17.31
C LYS A 7 -15.09 -40.63 16.67
N GLN A 8 -15.99 -39.65 16.70
CA GLN A 8 -15.72 -38.31 16.16
C GLN A 8 -14.58 -37.58 16.88
N ARG A 9 -14.48 -37.72 18.22
CA ARG A 9 -13.35 -37.15 18.97
C ARG A 9 -12.03 -37.82 18.64
N SER A 10 -12.02 -39.13 18.39
CA SER A 10 -10.82 -39.87 17.97
C SER A 10 -10.37 -39.49 16.56
N GLU A 11 -11.30 -39.28 15.64
CA GLU A 11 -10.99 -38.84 14.27
C GLU A 11 -10.47 -37.40 14.26
N PHE A 12 -11.03 -36.52 15.08
CA PHE A 12 -10.56 -35.14 15.22
C PHE A 12 -9.18 -35.05 15.88
N ALA A 13 -8.91 -35.89 16.89
CA ALA A 13 -7.60 -36.00 17.51
C ALA A 13 -6.54 -36.51 16.52
N HIS A 14 -6.89 -37.45 15.62
CA HIS A 14 -6.01 -37.92 14.56
C HIS A 14 -5.72 -36.86 13.49
N LEU A 15 -6.68 -35.97 13.22
CA LEU A 15 -6.54 -34.85 12.29
C LEU A 15 -5.62 -33.75 12.85
N LEU A 16 -5.68 -33.49 14.15
CA LEU A 16 -4.79 -32.55 14.84
C LEU A 16 -3.39 -33.13 15.11
N ALA A 17 -3.28 -34.46 15.22
CA ALA A 17 -1.99 -35.15 15.35
C ALA A 17 -1.24 -35.32 14.02
N LYS A 18 -1.89 -35.07 12.87
CA LYS A 18 -1.22 -34.89 11.59
C LYS A 18 -0.45 -33.56 11.63
N LYS A 19 0.76 -33.62 12.17
CA LYS A 19 1.77 -32.58 12.06
C LYS A 19 1.94 -32.31 10.56
N GLU A 20 1.51 -31.15 10.12
CA GLU A 20 1.66 -30.66 8.76
C GLU A 20 3.14 -30.84 8.37
N PRO A 21 3.45 -31.55 7.26
CA PRO A 21 4.83 -31.72 6.86
C PRO A 21 5.44 -30.32 6.63
N PRO A 22 6.68 -30.06 7.08
CA PRO A 22 7.30 -28.76 6.93
C PRO A 22 7.26 -28.37 5.45
N GLN A 23 6.47 -27.35 5.13
CA GLN A 23 6.19 -26.92 3.77
C GLN A 23 7.35 -26.01 3.36
N PRO A 24 8.36 -26.52 2.61
CA PRO A 24 9.67 -25.85 2.49
C PRO A 24 9.58 -24.49 1.80
N GLN A 25 8.53 -24.28 1.01
CA GLN A 25 8.26 -23.03 0.31
C GLN A 25 7.81 -21.91 1.26
N HIS A 26 6.97 -22.22 2.24
CA HIS A 26 6.44 -21.23 3.19
C HIS A 26 7.53 -20.75 4.16
N ASP A 27 8.40 -21.66 4.60
CA ASP A 27 9.57 -21.34 5.42
C ASP A 27 10.65 -20.59 4.63
N ALA A 28 10.83 -20.92 3.35
CA ALA A 28 11.74 -20.20 2.46
C ALA A 28 11.24 -18.77 2.16
N GLU A 29 9.93 -18.57 2.00
CA GLU A 29 9.35 -17.23 1.82
C GLU A 29 9.41 -16.39 3.08
N LEU A 30 9.12 -16.98 4.25
CA LEU A 30 9.27 -16.30 5.53
C LEU A 30 10.75 -15.94 5.80
N ALA A 31 11.69 -16.78 5.39
CA ALA A 31 13.12 -16.50 5.45
C ALA A 31 13.52 -15.38 4.46
N LYS A 32 12.96 -15.36 3.24
CA LYS A 32 13.17 -14.27 2.26
C LYS A 32 12.61 -12.94 2.76
N LEU A 33 11.40 -12.92 3.32
CA LEU A 33 10.77 -11.72 3.89
C LEU A 33 11.55 -11.19 5.10
N LYS A 34 12.02 -12.08 5.99
CA LYS A 34 12.88 -11.70 7.12
C LYS A 34 14.24 -11.16 6.66
N THR A 35 14.81 -11.74 5.60
CA THR A 35 16.07 -11.26 5.00
C THR A 35 15.89 -9.91 4.32
N PHE A 36 14.78 -9.72 3.60
CA PHE A 36 14.42 -8.45 2.98
C PHE A 36 14.23 -7.35 4.03
N ALA A 37 13.41 -7.59 5.07
CA ALA A 37 13.19 -6.65 6.17
C ALA A 37 14.49 -6.27 6.91
N LYS A 38 15.45 -7.20 7.02
CA LYS A 38 16.76 -6.97 7.64
C LYS A 38 17.71 -6.14 6.75
N ASN A 39 17.51 -6.17 5.43
CA ASN A 39 18.34 -5.46 4.45
C ASN A 39 17.78 -4.08 4.05
N VAL A 40 16.52 -3.76 4.38
CA VAL A 40 15.92 -2.44 4.15
C VAL A 40 16.79 -1.29 4.72
N PRO A 41 17.36 -1.36 5.93
CA PRO A 41 18.25 -0.32 6.44
C PRO A 41 19.55 -0.14 5.63
N GLN A 42 20.09 -1.22 5.04
CA GLN A 42 21.29 -1.15 4.19
C GLN A 42 20.98 -0.55 2.81
N LEU A 43 19.80 -0.81 2.25
CA LEU A 43 19.33 -0.16 1.03
C LEU A 43 19.19 1.35 1.21
N TYR A 44 18.70 1.80 2.38
CA TYR A 44 18.69 3.22 2.73
C TYR A 44 20.10 3.82 2.86
N ALA A 45 21.06 3.08 3.41
CA ALA A 45 22.46 3.51 3.50
C ALA A 45 23.14 3.59 2.12
N GLU A 46 22.89 2.63 1.22
CA GLU A 46 23.49 2.60 -0.13
C GLU A 46 22.95 3.73 -1.03
N ILE A 47 21.65 4.05 -0.91
CA ILE A 47 21.03 5.21 -1.59
C ILE A 47 21.62 6.53 -1.06
N THR A 48 21.96 6.58 0.23
CA THR A 48 22.61 7.74 0.84
C THR A 48 24.07 7.87 0.39
N HIS A 49 24.80 6.76 0.25
CA HIS A 49 26.21 6.74 -0.15
C HIS A 49 26.44 7.02 -1.64
N ARG A 50 25.46 6.71 -2.52
CA ARG A 50 25.49 7.08 -3.94
C ARG A 50 25.24 8.58 -4.18
N LYS A 51 24.62 9.28 -3.23
CA LYS A 51 24.46 10.75 -3.28
C LYS A 51 25.72 11.52 -2.87
N SER A 52 26.70 10.86 -2.25
CA SER A 52 27.91 11.49 -1.69
C SER A 52 29.17 11.36 -2.56
N VAL A 53 29.04 11.09 -3.86
CA VAL A 53 30.17 11.24 -4.81
C VAL A 53 30.01 12.54 -5.60
N PRO A 54 30.51 13.69 -5.08
CA PRO A 54 30.65 14.89 -5.89
C PRO A 54 31.86 14.72 -6.82
N GLN A 55 31.60 14.79 -8.12
CA GLN A 55 32.61 14.87 -9.17
C GLN A 55 33.47 16.12 -8.92
N ALA A 56 34.75 15.90 -8.64
CA ALA A 56 35.70 16.94 -8.28
C ALA A 56 35.98 17.91 -9.44
N SER A 57 35.93 19.22 -9.16
CA SER A 57 36.52 20.27 -10.00
C SER A 57 37.00 21.44 -9.12
N LYS A 58 38.27 21.31 -8.69
CA LYS A 58 39.35 22.29 -8.46
C LYS A 58 39.14 23.59 -7.65
N SER A 59 40.00 23.66 -6.60
CA SER A 59 40.71 24.79 -5.94
C SER A 59 39.89 25.93 -5.29
N GLY A 60 40.13 26.34 -4.04
CA GLY A 60 41.20 25.94 -3.12
C GLY A 60 41.12 26.58 -1.72
N THR A 61 42.07 26.12 -0.90
CA THR A 61 42.65 26.71 0.31
C THR A 61 41.85 26.65 1.63
N CYS A 62 42.48 25.95 2.57
CA CYS A 62 42.07 25.63 3.94
C CYS A 62 41.95 26.84 4.88
N THR A 63 41.02 26.76 5.84
CA THR A 63 41.30 26.82 7.28
C THR A 63 40.07 26.40 8.10
N ALA A 64 40.28 25.52 9.06
CA ALA A 64 39.37 25.15 10.15
C ALA A 64 40.26 24.99 11.41
N PRO A 65 39.74 24.92 12.66
CA PRO A 65 38.33 24.75 13.04
C PRO A 65 37.87 25.56 14.27
N THR A 66 36.63 26.05 14.30
CA THR A 66 35.88 26.17 15.56
C THR A 66 34.37 26.14 15.28
N GLY A 67 33.69 25.15 15.86
CA GLY A 67 32.23 25.10 16.07
C GLY A 67 31.34 25.33 14.85
N GLN A 68 31.06 24.27 14.08
CA GLN A 68 29.89 24.30 13.20
C GLN A 68 28.62 24.40 14.07
N PRO A 69 27.69 25.34 13.81
CA PRO A 69 26.36 25.30 14.39
C PRO A 69 25.69 24.01 13.93
N VAL A 70 25.14 23.24 14.87
CA VAL A 70 24.15 22.21 14.55
C VAL A 70 23.05 22.91 13.76
N PRO A 71 22.66 22.44 12.56
CA PRO A 71 21.60 23.10 11.80
C PRO A 71 20.34 23.15 12.67
N ASP A 72 19.78 24.35 12.82
CA ASP A 72 18.56 24.59 13.57
C ASP A 72 17.48 23.63 13.09
N ARG A 73 17.03 22.75 13.98
CA ARG A 73 15.98 21.78 13.69
C ARG A 73 14.66 22.53 13.51
N THR A 74 14.29 22.77 12.27
CA THR A 74 13.05 23.46 11.90
C THR A 74 11.83 22.61 12.26
N THR A 75 10.87 23.25 12.93
CA THR A 75 9.57 22.64 13.27
C THR A 75 8.80 22.35 11.97
N PRO A 76 8.10 21.19 11.86
CA PRO A 76 7.31 20.87 10.67
C PRO A 76 6.27 21.92 10.31
N LYS A 77 6.17 22.27 9.03
CA LYS A 77 5.13 23.17 8.52
C LYS A 77 3.87 22.38 8.22
N ILE A 78 3.08 22.12 9.27
CA ILE A 78 1.83 21.34 9.20
C ILE A 78 0.89 21.82 8.09
N LYS A 79 0.74 23.15 7.91
CA LYS A 79 -0.12 23.74 6.88
C LYS A 79 0.35 23.51 5.44
N GLY A 80 1.62 23.12 5.26
CA GLY A 80 2.19 22.84 3.94
C GLY A 80 1.97 21.39 3.48
N VAL A 81 1.50 20.51 4.36
CA VAL A 81 1.14 19.15 3.98
C VAL A 81 -0.21 19.16 3.29
N MET A 82 -0.23 18.70 2.04
CA MET A 82 -1.45 18.51 1.26
C MET A 82 -1.68 17.02 1.07
N CYS A 83 -2.86 16.54 1.45
CA CYS A 83 -3.29 15.16 1.27
C CYS A 83 -4.80 15.16 1.04
N ARG A 84 -5.31 14.19 0.27
CA ARG A 84 -6.74 14.03 0.06
C ARG A 84 -7.49 13.77 1.36
N LYS A 85 -8.79 14.06 1.36
CA LYS A 85 -9.69 13.71 2.45
C LYS A 85 -10.11 12.25 2.37
N PHE A 86 -10.30 11.60 3.52
CA PHE A 86 -10.69 10.21 3.62
C PHE A 86 -11.95 10.02 4.50
N GLY A 87 -13.07 9.72 3.83
CA GLY A 87 -14.37 9.42 4.46
C GLY A 87 -14.64 7.92 4.67
N GLY A 88 -13.70 7.03 4.33
CA GLY A 88 -13.84 5.58 4.57
C GLY A 88 -14.54 4.80 3.45
N GLN A 89 -14.35 5.19 2.20
CA GLN A 89 -14.83 4.44 1.04
C GLN A 89 -13.78 3.40 0.63
N GLU A 90 -14.12 2.11 0.77
CA GLU A 90 -13.16 0.99 0.73
C GLU A 90 -12.59 0.64 -0.66
N LEU A 91 -13.17 1.16 -1.76
CA LEU A 91 -12.99 0.52 -3.08
C LEU A 91 -12.47 1.40 -4.22
N ARG A 92 -12.59 2.73 -4.17
CA ARG A 92 -12.12 3.62 -5.25
C ARG A 92 -10.83 4.37 -4.92
N ALA A 93 -10.55 4.55 -3.63
CA ALA A 93 -9.40 5.29 -3.11
C ALA A 93 -9.13 4.76 -1.70
N GLY A 94 -8.79 3.47 -1.62
CA GLY A 94 -8.73 2.69 -0.38
C GLY A 94 -7.90 3.34 0.73
N PHE A 95 -8.10 2.86 1.95
CA PHE A 95 -7.40 3.36 3.13
C PHE A 95 -5.88 3.28 2.95
N GLU A 96 -5.41 2.20 2.34
CA GLU A 96 -4.01 1.92 2.01
C GLU A 96 -3.39 3.01 1.13
N ASP A 97 -4.08 3.37 0.05
CA ASP A 97 -3.64 4.42 -0.87
C ASP A 97 -3.64 5.79 -0.19
N PHE A 98 -4.62 6.05 0.68
CA PHE A 98 -4.68 7.28 1.45
C PHE A 98 -3.52 7.39 2.43
N ILE A 99 -3.22 6.32 3.18
CA ILE A 99 -2.08 6.28 4.11
C ILE A 99 -0.76 6.44 3.35
N LEU A 100 -0.61 5.83 2.18
CA LEU A 100 0.58 5.98 1.35
C LEU A 100 0.77 7.43 0.89
N GLU A 101 -0.29 8.05 0.35
CA GLU A 101 -0.29 9.45 -0.08
C GLU A 101 0.06 10.39 1.09
N TYR A 102 -0.53 10.14 2.25
CA TYR A 102 -0.28 10.89 3.48
C TYR A 102 1.18 10.78 3.96
N GLU A 103 1.75 9.57 4.01
CA GLU A 103 3.15 9.36 4.38
C GLU A 103 4.11 10.00 3.36
N GLN A 104 3.77 9.96 2.07
CA GLN A 104 4.55 10.61 1.03
C GLN A 104 4.50 12.14 1.13
N ALA A 105 3.34 12.72 1.46
CA ALA A 105 3.19 14.14 1.68
C ALA A 105 4.05 14.62 2.86
N ILE A 106 4.09 13.86 3.96
CA ILE A 106 4.97 14.12 5.09
C ILE A 106 6.44 13.97 4.72
N ALA A 107 6.82 12.90 4.03
CA ALA A 107 8.19 12.67 3.61
C ALA A 107 8.70 13.80 2.71
N THR A 108 7.84 14.32 1.82
CA THR A 108 8.15 15.45 0.94
C THR A 108 8.33 16.75 1.74
N GLU A 109 7.44 17.05 2.68
CA GLU A 109 7.58 18.24 3.55
C GLU A 109 8.86 18.15 4.39
N ALA A 110 9.11 16.99 5.00
CA ALA A 110 10.29 16.71 5.81
C ALA A 110 11.57 16.91 5.01
N LEU A 111 11.60 16.47 3.75
CA LEU A 111 12.73 16.63 2.86
C LEU A 111 12.96 18.11 2.49
N LEU A 112 11.90 18.82 2.09
CA LEU A 112 12.00 20.22 1.66
C LEU A 112 12.41 21.17 2.78
N HIS A 113 11.98 20.88 4.02
CA HIS A 113 12.19 21.75 5.16
C HIS A 113 13.18 21.21 6.19
N GLN A 114 13.76 20.03 5.95
CA GLN A 114 14.63 19.30 6.88
C GLN A 114 13.99 19.14 8.27
N SER A 115 12.67 19.00 8.30
CA SER A 115 11.87 19.04 9.52
C SER A 115 11.78 17.64 10.16
N ARG A 116 11.67 17.62 11.50
CA ARG A 116 11.55 16.36 12.25
C ARG A 116 10.08 16.03 12.54
N TRP A 117 9.59 14.95 11.96
CA TRP A 117 8.24 14.46 12.20
C TRP A 117 8.22 13.37 13.28
N THR A 118 7.64 13.70 14.44
CA THR A 118 7.32 12.69 15.46
C THR A 118 5.97 12.04 15.16
N TYR A 119 5.75 10.83 15.68
CA TYR A 119 4.47 10.14 15.54
C TYR A 119 3.28 10.94 16.07
N GLN A 120 3.48 11.73 17.13
CA GLN A 120 2.44 12.60 17.67
C GLN A 120 2.06 13.72 16.69
N ILE A 121 3.06 14.31 16.01
CA ILE A 121 2.83 15.33 14.99
C ILE A 121 2.15 14.70 13.78
N LYS A 122 2.59 13.51 13.34
CA LYS A 122 1.89 12.76 12.29
C LYS A 122 0.42 12.55 12.67
N ALA A 123 0.11 11.94 13.82
CA ALA A 123 -1.27 11.69 14.23
C ALA A 123 -2.13 12.96 14.31
N SER A 124 -1.56 14.10 14.76
CA SER A 124 -2.28 15.37 14.82
C SER A 124 -2.50 16.02 13.45
N VAL A 125 -1.66 15.70 12.46
CA VAL A 125 -1.87 16.12 11.07
C VAL A 125 -2.86 15.20 10.36
N LEU A 126 -2.78 13.88 10.60
CA LEU A 126 -3.67 12.87 10.02
C LEU A 126 -5.15 13.19 10.25
N VAL A 127 -5.54 13.60 11.46
CA VAL A 127 -6.94 13.91 11.79
C VAL A 127 -7.53 15.01 10.90
N ASN A 128 -6.70 15.93 10.38
CA ASN A 128 -7.17 16.98 9.49
C ASN A 128 -7.60 16.44 8.12
N PHE A 129 -7.19 15.23 7.77
CA PHE A 129 -7.52 14.58 6.51
C PHE A 129 -8.61 13.50 6.65
N LEU A 130 -9.08 13.22 7.87
CA LEU A 130 -10.17 12.27 8.10
C LEU A 130 -11.52 12.98 8.05
N GLU A 131 -12.53 12.32 7.47
CA GLU A 131 -13.89 12.84 7.38
C GLU A 131 -14.94 11.85 7.91
N ASP A 132 -16.15 12.36 8.14
CA ASP A 132 -17.35 11.60 8.47
C ASP A 132 -17.19 10.56 9.58
N LYS A 133 -17.38 9.28 9.24
CA LYS A 133 -17.30 8.14 10.16
C LYS A 133 -15.87 7.92 10.67
N VAL A 134 -14.86 8.26 9.87
CA VAL A 134 -13.45 8.04 10.20
C VAL A 134 -12.99 9.08 11.22
N ALA A 135 -13.38 10.34 11.03
CA ALA A 135 -13.13 11.41 12.02
C ALA A 135 -13.82 11.10 13.36
N ARG A 136 -15.09 10.66 13.34
CA ARG A 136 -15.81 10.26 14.57
C ARG A 136 -15.16 9.06 15.27
N PHE A 137 -14.68 8.08 14.52
CA PHE A 137 -13.93 6.95 15.06
C PHE A 137 -12.62 7.39 15.72
N PHE A 138 -11.88 8.32 15.08
CA PHE A 138 -10.67 8.93 15.63
C PHE A 138 -10.96 9.60 16.98
N HIS A 139 -11.93 10.52 17.03
CA HIS A 139 -12.25 11.26 18.26
C HIS A 139 -12.75 10.34 19.38
N SER A 140 -13.58 9.33 19.06
CA SER A 140 -14.08 8.38 20.06
C SER A 140 -12.95 7.55 20.66
N ASN A 141 -12.00 7.08 19.84
CA ASN A 141 -10.83 6.33 20.32
C ASN A 141 -9.89 7.20 21.15
N VAL A 142 -9.66 8.46 20.75
CA VAL A 142 -8.80 9.40 21.51
C VAL A 142 -9.44 9.74 22.85
N SER A 143 -10.73 10.04 22.89
CA SER A 143 -11.47 10.37 24.12
C SER A 143 -11.53 9.19 25.08
N GLN A 144 -11.83 7.98 24.60
CA GLN A 144 -11.84 6.77 25.43
C GLN A 144 -10.45 6.39 25.96
N ARG A 145 -9.37 6.71 25.23
CA ARG A 145 -8.00 6.38 25.63
C ARG A 145 -7.38 7.40 26.60
N ARG A 146 -7.70 8.70 26.48
CA ARG A 146 -7.33 9.71 27.50
C ARG A 146 -7.84 9.35 28.90
N ILE A 147 -8.94 8.60 28.97
CA ILE A 147 -9.55 8.15 30.22
C ILE A 147 -8.90 6.86 30.74
N LYS A 148 -8.27 6.03 29.88
CA LYS A 148 -7.85 4.65 30.22
C LYS A 148 -6.36 4.35 30.22
N LYS A 149 -5.50 5.08 29.48
CA LYS A 149 -4.05 4.83 29.43
C LYS A 149 -3.27 6.14 29.25
N SER A 150 -2.24 6.34 30.09
CA SER A 150 -1.33 7.48 30.04
C SER A 150 -0.35 7.43 28.85
N ASP A 151 -0.06 6.24 28.33
CA ASP A 151 0.92 6.06 27.26
C ASP A 151 0.22 5.94 25.89
N PHE A 152 0.29 7.02 25.13
CA PHE A 152 -0.21 7.07 23.76
C PHE A 152 0.78 6.38 22.81
N SER A 153 0.50 5.12 22.45
CA SER A 153 1.14 4.48 21.29
C SER A 153 0.38 4.84 20.02
N CYS A 154 1.00 5.64 19.16
CA CYS A 154 0.47 5.97 17.83
C CYS A 154 0.33 4.70 16.96
N ASP A 155 1.19 3.71 17.18
CA ASP A 155 1.18 2.44 16.45
C ASP A 155 -0.10 1.63 16.76
N ASP A 156 -0.54 1.63 18.02
CA ASP A 156 -1.83 1.03 18.42
C ASP A 156 -3.02 1.77 17.82
N PHE A 157 -2.88 3.04 17.50
CA PHE A 157 -3.94 3.82 16.86
C PHE A 157 -4.00 3.52 15.36
N MET A 158 -2.84 3.56 14.69
CA MET A 158 -2.72 3.19 13.28
C MET A 158 -3.23 1.76 13.05
N THR A 159 -2.82 0.81 13.89
CA THR A 159 -3.28 -0.59 13.81
C THR A 159 -4.81 -0.69 13.87
N LYS A 160 -5.48 0.11 14.73
CA LYS A 160 -6.95 0.11 14.80
C LYS A 160 -7.60 0.74 13.57
N LEU A 161 -7.01 1.79 13.01
CA LEU A 161 -7.50 2.35 11.75
C LEU A 161 -7.39 1.34 10.61
N TRP A 162 -6.26 0.62 10.54
CA TRP A 162 -6.04 -0.46 9.59
C TRP A 162 -7.09 -1.57 9.73
N VAL A 163 -7.38 -2.02 10.96
CA VAL A 163 -8.40 -3.05 11.20
C VAL A 163 -9.81 -2.56 10.83
N GLU A 164 -10.12 -1.29 11.12
CA GLU A 164 -11.46 -0.75 10.92
C GLU A 164 -11.75 -0.37 9.46
N PHE A 165 -10.77 0.21 8.76
CA PHE A 165 -10.94 0.84 7.45
C PHE A 165 -10.08 0.25 6.33
N GLY A 166 -9.13 -0.64 6.64
CA GLY A 166 -8.36 -1.36 5.64
C GLY A 166 -9.22 -2.33 4.83
N CYS A 167 -8.63 -2.88 3.76
CA CYS A 167 -9.29 -3.86 2.91
C CYS A 167 -9.67 -5.13 3.71
N LYS A 168 -10.98 -5.39 3.82
CA LYS A 168 -11.53 -6.58 4.50
C LYS A 168 -11.86 -7.72 3.53
N LEU A 169 -11.60 -7.52 2.24
CA LEU A 169 -11.89 -8.53 1.23
C LEU A 169 -10.87 -9.65 1.32
N ASN A 170 -11.35 -10.89 1.31
CA ASN A 170 -10.49 -12.05 1.17
C ASN A 170 -10.04 -12.24 -0.29
N GLN A 171 -9.09 -13.15 -0.52
CA GLN A 171 -8.52 -13.41 -1.84
C GLN A 171 -9.57 -13.80 -2.90
N VAL A 172 -10.60 -14.56 -2.52
CA VAL A 172 -11.68 -14.96 -3.43
C VAL A 172 -12.51 -13.74 -3.85
N GLN A 173 -12.86 -12.89 -2.89
CA GLN A 173 -13.60 -11.66 -3.16
C GLN A 173 -12.79 -10.69 -4.01
N LEU A 174 -11.49 -10.56 -3.74
CA LEU A 174 -10.58 -9.73 -4.55
C LEU A 174 -10.47 -10.27 -5.97
N ASN A 175 -10.33 -11.58 -6.17
CA ASN A 175 -10.30 -12.18 -7.51
C ASN A 175 -11.62 -11.96 -8.26
N MET A 176 -12.77 -12.11 -7.59
CA MET A 176 -14.07 -11.75 -8.17
C MET A 176 -14.11 -10.28 -8.60
N ARG A 177 -13.56 -9.36 -7.80
CA ARG A 177 -13.48 -7.94 -8.16
C ARG A 177 -12.53 -7.68 -9.33
N LEU A 178 -11.40 -8.37 -9.36
CA LEU A 178 -10.40 -8.24 -10.42
C LEU A 178 -10.95 -8.67 -11.77
N THR A 179 -11.88 -9.64 -11.78
CA THR A 179 -12.53 -10.17 -12.99
C THR A 179 -13.89 -9.51 -13.31
N CYS A 180 -14.32 -8.50 -12.52
CA CYS A 180 -15.59 -7.81 -12.74
C CYS A 180 -15.55 -6.91 -13.99
N HIS A 181 -16.71 -6.78 -14.65
CA HIS A 181 -16.91 -5.85 -15.76
C HIS A 181 -16.74 -4.38 -15.34
N LYS A 182 -16.33 -3.54 -16.30
CA LYS A 182 -16.32 -2.09 -16.14
C LYS A 182 -17.72 -1.58 -15.83
N HIS A 183 -17.85 -0.71 -14.84
CA HIS A 183 -19.12 -0.04 -14.58
C HIS A 183 -19.44 0.98 -15.70
N PRO A 184 -20.69 1.11 -16.18
CA PRO A 184 -21.00 1.95 -17.34
C PRO A 184 -20.69 3.44 -17.17
N LYS A 185 -20.69 3.94 -15.93
CA LYS A 185 -20.40 5.35 -15.62
C LYS A 185 -18.91 5.65 -15.51
N ASP A 186 -18.08 4.62 -15.48
CA ASP A 186 -16.65 4.75 -15.22
C ASP A 186 -15.92 4.89 -16.55
N SER A 187 -14.96 5.80 -16.59
CA SER A 187 -13.99 5.89 -17.67
C SER A 187 -13.03 4.69 -17.64
N TRP A 188 -12.37 4.42 -18.78
CA TRP A 188 -11.42 3.32 -18.88
C TRP A 188 -10.18 3.51 -17.99
N SER A 189 -9.74 4.73 -17.78
CA SER A 189 -8.65 5.03 -16.84
C SER A 189 -9.07 4.77 -15.40
N GLU A 190 -10.26 5.22 -14.98
CA GLU A 190 -10.78 4.94 -13.62
C GLU A 190 -10.95 3.44 -13.39
N TYR A 191 -11.38 2.70 -14.41
CA TYR A 191 -11.51 1.25 -14.32
C TYR A 191 -10.16 0.56 -14.21
N LEU A 192 -9.16 0.99 -14.99
CA LEU A 192 -7.80 0.44 -14.87
C LEU A 192 -7.21 0.73 -13.48
N ASP A 193 -7.38 1.95 -12.99
CA ASP A 193 -6.93 2.34 -11.64
C ASP A 193 -7.60 1.49 -10.56
N TYR A 194 -8.89 1.20 -10.72
CA TYR A 194 -9.61 0.28 -9.84
C TYR A 194 -9.02 -1.13 -9.86
N LEU A 195 -8.77 -1.70 -11.04
CA LEU A 195 -8.17 -3.03 -11.11
C LEU A 195 -6.75 -3.06 -10.51
N LYS A 196 -5.95 -2.01 -10.75
CA LYS A 196 -4.62 -1.86 -10.15
C LYS A 196 -4.70 -1.80 -8.63
N TYR A 197 -5.68 -1.09 -8.08
CA TYR A 197 -5.96 -1.09 -6.65
C TYR A 197 -6.28 -2.49 -6.14
N VAL A 198 -7.19 -3.23 -6.80
CA VAL A 198 -7.53 -4.61 -6.41
C VAL A 198 -6.29 -5.52 -6.44
N ASN A 199 -5.48 -5.47 -7.49
CA ASN A 199 -4.26 -6.26 -7.62
C ASN A 199 -3.27 -5.99 -6.47
N ARG A 200 -3.12 -4.73 -6.03
CA ARG A 200 -2.26 -4.37 -4.89
C ARG A 200 -2.73 -4.95 -3.55
N GLN A 201 -4.01 -5.27 -3.41
CA GLN A 201 -4.56 -5.87 -2.20
C GLN A 201 -4.41 -7.40 -2.16
N MET A 202 -3.98 -8.02 -3.27
CA MET A 202 -3.83 -9.47 -3.38
C MET A 202 -2.45 -9.93 -2.90
N ALA A 203 -2.35 -11.17 -2.41
CA ALA A 203 -1.11 -11.72 -1.86
C ALA A 203 -0.02 -12.00 -2.92
N ASP A 204 -0.41 -12.15 -4.19
CA ASP A 204 0.49 -12.44 -5.32
C ASP A 204 0.30 -11.43 -6.45
N ASP A 205 1.24 -11.45 -7.40
CA ASP A 205 1.13 -10.64 -8.61
C ASP A 205 0.11 -11.22 -9.60
N HIS A 206 -1.05 -10.58 -9.69
CA HIS A 206 -2.10 -10.91 -10.65
C HIS A 206 -2.17 -9.88 -11.80
N SER A 207 -1.07 -9.15 -12.03
CA SER A 207 -1.03 -8.07 -13.02
C SER A 207 -1.26 -8.54 -14.46
N LEU A 208 -0.89 -9.77 -14.82
CA LEU A 208 -1.26 -10.35 -16.12
C LEU A 208 -2.78 -10.57 -16.23
N LEU A 209 -3.40 -11.19 -15.21
CA LEU A 209 -4.85 -11.40 -15.16
C LEU A 209 -5.62 -10.08 -15.22
N LEU A 210 -5.10 -9.03 -14.58
CA LEU A 210 -5.61 -7.67 -14.67
C LEU A 210 -5.64 -7.17 -16.11
N VAL A 211 -4.52 -7.29 -16.84
CA VAL A 211 -4.42 -6.82 -18.24
C VAL A 211 -5.35 -7.62 -19.14
N GLU A 212 -5.41 -8.94 -18.97
CA GLU A 212 -6.30 -9.82 -19.74
C GLU A 212 -7.77 -9.51 -19.46
N THR A 213 -8.13 -9.25 -18.21
CA THR A 213 -9.49 -8.83 -17.84
C THR A 213 -9.83 -7.47 -18.44
N PHE A 214 -8.91 -6.51 -18.36
CA PHE A 214 -9.09 -5.18 -18.93
C PHE A 214 -9.38 -5.25 -20.44
N CYS A 215 -8.61 -6.06 -21.18
CA CYS A 215 -8.84 -6.29 -22.62
C CYS A 215 -10.17 -7.00 -22.88
N SER A 216 -10.48 -8.04 -22.10
CA SER A 216 -11.70 -8.84 -22.26
C SER A 216 -12.98 -8.05 -22.00
N ASN A 217 -12.91 -7.00 -21.17
CA ASN A 217 -14.03 -6.13 -20.87
C ASN A 217 -14.31 -5.06 -21.93
N ALA A 218 -13.40 -4.86 -22.88
CA ALA A 218 -13.68 -4.01 -24.04
C ALA A 218 -14.71 -4.70 -24.96
N CYS A 219 -15.35 -3.95 -25.87
CA CYS A 219 -16.26 -4.59 -26.82
C CYS A 219 -15.56 -5.64 -27.68
N PRO A 220 -16.29 -6.62 -28.24
CA PRO A 220 -15.69 -7.74 -28.97
C PRO A 220 -14.70 -7.32 -30.08
N GLU A 221 -14.99 -6.24 -30.81
CA GLU A 221 -14.14 -5.71 -31.88
C GLU A 221 -12.81 -5.14 -31.33
N LEU A 222 -12.87 -4.50 -30.16
CA LEU A 222 -11.71 -3.90 -29.52
C LEU A 222 -10.92 -4.95 -28.75
N SER A 223 -11.59 -5.85 -28.04
CA SER A 223 -11.00 -6.99 -27.32
C SER A 223 -10.19 -7.89 -28.26
N SER A 224 -10.73 -8.20 -29.45
CA SER A 224 -10.01 -8.96 -30.49
C SER A 224 -8.79 -8.23 -31.06
N THR A 225 -8.72 -6.90 -30.92
CA THR A 225 -7.56 -6.09 -31.30
C THR A 225 -6.54 -5.91 -30.16
N LEU A 226 -7.02 -5.76 -28.93
CA LEU A 226 -6.18 -5.47 -27.76
C LEU A 226 -5.52 -6.71 -27.19
N THR A 227 -6.27 -7.82 -27.07
CA THR A 227 -5.76 -9.07 -26.48
C THR A 227 -4.50 -9.60 -27.18
N PRO A 228 -4.41 -9.62 -28.53
CA PRO A 228 -3.20 -10.05 -29.21
C PRO A 228 -2.03 -9.07 -29.07
N ARG A 229 -2.30 -7.82 -28.70
CA ARG A 229 -1.26 -6.79 -28.52
C ARG A 229 -0.61 -6.85 -27.15
N VAL A 230 -1.16 -7.60 -26.19
CA VAL A 230 -0.57 -7.78 -24.87
C VAL A 230 0.75 -8.53 -25.01
N ASP A 231 1.84 -7.89 -24.61
CA ASP A 231 3.15 -8.53 -24.54
C ASP A 231 3.24 -9.45 -23.32
N ARG A 232 3.00 -10.75 -23.53
CA ARG A 232 3.11 -11.80 -22.50
C ARG A 232 4.55 -12.14 -22.11
N SER A 233 5.55 -11.54 -22.76
CA SER A 233 6.95 -11.66 -22.34
C SER A 233 7.39 -10.52 -21.43
N ASN A 234 6.54 -9.50 -21.25
CA ASN A 234 6.82 -8.37 -20.38
C ASN A 234 6.86 -8.80 -18.90
N THR A 235 7.84 -8.31 -18.16
CA THR A 235 7.99 -8.57 -16.72
C THR A 235 7.22 -7.55 -15.86
N ASN A 236 6.70 -6.48 -16.45
CA ASN A 236 5.92 -5.46 -15.77
C ASN A 236 4.56 -5.24 -16.46
N TYR A 237 3.59 -6.07 -16.11
CA TYR A 237 2.26 -5.98 -16.68
C TYR A 237 1.47 -4.75 -16.21
N LEU A 238 1.87 -4.08 -15.12
CA LEU A 238 1.23 -2.82 -14.71
C LEU A 238 1.54 -1.68 -15.69
N LEU A 239 2.80 -1.60 -16.16
CA LEU A 239 3.19 -0.68 -17.24
C LEU A 239 2.56 -1.09 -18.57
N GLU A 240 2.49 -2.39 -18.84
CA GLU A 240 1.80 -2.90 -20.03
C GLU A 240 0.33 -2.50 -20.02
N ALA A 241 -0.34 -2.52 -18.87
CA ALA A 241 -1.73 -2.07 -18.74
C ALA A 241 -1.90 -0.60 -19.14
N ASP A 242 -0.97 0.29 -18.75
CA ASP A 242 -0.98 1.70 -19.15
C ASP A 242 -0.76 1.87 -20.65
N ARG A 243 0.14 1.06 -21.22
CA ARG A 243 0.35 1.02 -22.67
C ARG A 243 -0.92 0.59 -23.39
N ILE A 244 -1.58 -0.48 -22.94
CA ILE A 244 -2.84 -0.96 -23.52
C ILE A 244 -3.95 0.10 -23.40
N LEU A 245 -4.07 0.78 -22.25
CA LEU A 245 -4.98 1.92 -22.07
C LEU A 245 -4.73 3.02 -23.11
N SER A 246 -3.46 3.34 -23.41
CA SER A 246 -3.10 4.35 -24.42
C SER A 246 -3.52 3.98 -25.85
N LEU A 247 -3.73 2.69 -26.13
CA LEU A 247 -4.21 2.20 -27.42
C LEU A 247 -5.73 2.29 -27.57
N LEU A 248 -6.48 2.57 -26.50
CA LEU A 248 -7.91 2.76 -26.57
C LEU A 248 -8.25 4.04 -27.36
N PRO A 249 -9.11 3.97 -28.39
CA PRO A 249 -9.55 5.16 -29.09
C PRO A 249 -10.32 6.08 -28.13
N LYS A 250 -9.98 7.37 -28.11
CA LYS A 250 -10.67 8.39 -27.28
C LYS A 250 -12.19 8.44 -27.49
N THR A 251 -12.69 7.90 -28.61
CA THR A 251 -14.08 8.04 -29.08
C THR A 251 -14.85 6.72 -29.20
N ARG A 252 -14.20 5.56 -28.98
CA ARG A 252 -14.84 4.24 -29.11
C ARG A 252 -14.26 3.29 -28.08
N ALA A 253 -14.81 3.34 -26.90
CA ALA A 253 -14.59 2.27 -25.95
C ALA A 253 -15.95 2.03 -25.30
N CYS A 254 -16.60 0.98 -25.79
CA CYS A 254 -18.00 0.65 -25.53
C CYS A 254 -18.42 0.69 -24.06
N LYS A 255 -19.73 0.88 -23.89
CA LYS A 255 -20.48 1.09 -22.64
C LYS A 255 -19.98 0.26 -21.46
#